data_AF-A0A3M2I605-F1
#
_entry.id   AF-A0A3M2I605-F1
#
_cell.length_a   1.000
_cell.length_b   1.000
_cell.length_c   1.000
_cell.angle_alpha   90.00
_cell.angle_beta   90.00
_cell.angle_gamma   90.00
#
_symmetry.space_group_name_H-M   'P 1'
#
loop_
_entity.id
_entity.type
_entity.pdbx_description
1 polymer ?
#
loop_
_entity_poly.entity_id
_entity_poly.type
_entity_poly.pdbx_seq_one_letter_code
_entity_poly.pdbx_strand_id
1 'polypeptide(L)'
;MLIYYATAIKEALGRYFPEVLYLPLLMALGIGLSLNNGRAAIEAVLGRHSEFVRTPKYRLEGKRGTWRRKLYKPGRSYQPVVEFLIASYFTYALGYFLSQEVYFSMPFFLLFLVGFYYIAISSFVGQKR
;
A
#
# COMPACT_ATOMS: atom_id res chain seq x y z
N MET A 1 13.27 -15.40 10.52
CA MET A 1 12.65 -14.16 9.99
C MET A 1 12.48 -13.09 11.06
N LEU A 2 11.72 -13.33 12.13
CA LEU A 2 11.46 -12.30 13.15
C LEU A 2 12.73 -11.84 13.90
N ILE A 3 13.61 -12.79 14.25
CA ILE A 3 14.91 -12.51 14.89
C ILE A 3 15.82 -11.70 13.95
N TYR A 4 15.87 -12.05 12.66
CA TYR A 4 16.63 -11.31 11.65
C TYR A 4 16.15 -9.86 11.53
N TYR A 5 14.83 -9.66 11.45
CA TYR A 5 14.24 -8.31 11.39
C TYR A 5 14.52 -7.51 12.67
N ALA A 6 14.41 -8.13 13.84
CA ALA A 6 14.73 -7.48 15.11
C ALA A 6 16.22 -7.09 15.18
N THR A 7 17.14 -7.94 14.72
CA THR A 7 18.57 -7.63 14.66
C THR A 7 18.89 -6.55 13.64
N ALA A 8 18.23 -6.56 12.48
CA ALA A 8 18.41 -5.53 11.46
C ALA A 8 17.90 -4.15 11.92
N ILE A 9 16.75 -4.11 12.62
CA ILE A 9 16.21 -2.87 13.19
C ILE A 9 17.12 -2.32 14.28
N LYS A 10 17.63 -3.19 15.16
CA LYS A 10 18.62 -2.81 16.17
C LYS A 10 19.83 -2.15 15.52
N GLU A 11 20.39 -2.78 14.50
CA GLU A 11 21.60 -2.29 13.84
C GLU A 11 21.36 -1.00 13.04
N ALA A 12 20.19 -0.87 12.42
CA ALA A 12 19.86 0.29 11.58
C ALA A 12 19.39 1.52 12.38
N LEU A 13 18.66 1.33 13.49
CA LEU A 13 17.95 2.39 14.21
C LEU A 13 18.38 2.54 15.69
N GLY A 14 19.17 1.61 16.22
CA GLY A 14 19.68 1.67 17.61
C GLY A 14 18.63 1.49 18.71
N ARG A 15 17.37 1.21 18.36
CA ARG A 15 16.23 1.05 19.27
C ARG A 15 15.38 -0.17 18.89
N TYR A 16 14.76 -0.81 19.88
CA TYR A 16 14.08 -2.11 19.72
C TYR A 16 12.56 -2.06 19.74
N PHE A 17 11.96 -1.14 20.49
CA PHE A 17 10.57 -1.30 20.93
C PHE A 17 9.52 -0.54 20.10
N PRO A 18 9.67 0.75 19.77
CA PRO A 18 8.65 1.42 18.96
C PRO A 18 8.66 0.94 17.49
N GLU A 19 9.82 0.62 16.92
CA GLU A 19 9.97 0.36 15.49
C GLU A 19 9.43 -1.01 15.05
N VAL A 20 9.56 -2.04 15.89
CA VAL A 20 9.03 -3.38 15.61
C VAL A 20 7.49 -3.37 15.58
N LEU A 21 6.85 -2.48 16.36
CA LEU A 21 5.40 -2.34 16.37
C LEU A 21 4.85 -1.66 15.11
N TYR A 22 5.68 -0.88 14.40
CA TYR A 22 5.31 -0.31 13.09
C TYR A 22 5.45 -1.30 11.93
N LEU A 23 6.17 -2.42 12.10
CA LEU A 23 6.36 -3.40 11.03
C LEU A 23 5.05 -3.97 10.49
N PRO A 24 4.09 -4.43 11.32
CA PRO A 24 2.79 -4.90 10.83
C PRO A 24 2.07 -3.85 9.97
N LEU A 25 2.10 -2.58 10.40
CA LEU A 25 1.47 -1.49 9.66
C LEU A 25 2.18 -1.22 8.33
N LEU A 26 3.52 -1.21 8.35
CA LEU A 26 4.33 -1.05 7.14
C LEU A 26 4.07 -2.19 6.14
N MET A 27 3.96 -3.43 6.64
CA MET A 27 3.62 -4.59 5.82
C MET A 27 2.22 -4.45 5.23
N ALA A 28 1.22 -4.06 6.02
CA ALA A 28 -0.14 -3.81 5.53
C ALA A 28 -0.17 -2.74 4.42
N LEU A 29 0.56 -1.64 4.60
CA LEU A 29 0.71 -0.61 3.57
C LEU A 29 1.39 -1.14 2.30
N GLY A 30 2.49 -1.88 2.44
CA GLY A 30 3.20 -2.50 1.32
C GLY A 30 2.31 -3.49 0.54
N ILE A 31 1.52 -4.30 1.25
CA ILE A 31 0.54 -5.21 0.67
C ILE A 31 -0.53 -4.43 -0.10
N GLY A 32 -1.10 -3.38 0.47
CA GLY A 32 -2.11 -2.57 -0.21
C GLY A 32 -1.58 -1.94 -1.51
N LEU A 33 -0.33 -1.48 -1.51
CA LEU A 33 0.33 -0.89 -2.68
C LEU A 33 0.64 -1.92 -3.79
N SER A 34 0.64 -3.21 -3.47
CA SER A 34 1.00 -4.28 -4.42
C SER A 34 0.11 -4.32 -5.67
N LEU A 35 -1.18 -3.96 -5.55
CA LEU A 35 -2.12 -3.91 -6.68
C LEU A 35 -1.74 -2.84 -7.69
N ASN A 36 -1.45 -1.63 -7.20
CA ASN A 36 -1.02 -0.53 -8.05
C ASN A 36 0.32 -0.81 -8.71
N ASN A 37 1.26 -1.36 -7.94
CA ASN A 37 2.58 -1.73 -8.43
C ASN A 37 2.49 -2.87 -9.46
N GLY A 38 1.64 -3.87 -9.23
CA GLY A 38 1.41 -4.99 -10.13
C GLY A 38 0.79 -4.52 -11.45
N ARG A 39 -0.18 -3.62 -11.40
CA ARG A 39 -0.74 -2.99 -12.60
C ARG A 39 0.33 -2.24 -13.40
N ALA A 40 1.14 -1.42 -12.73
CA ALA A 40 2.22 -0.67 -13.38
C ALA A 40 3.25 -1.60 -14.03
N ALA A 41 3.59 -2.72 -13.38
CA ALA A 41 4.48 -3.73 -13.92
C ALA A 41 3.89 -4.41 -15.18
N ILE A 42 2.60 -4.78 -15.14
CA ILE A 42 1.90 -5.36 -16.31
C ILE A 42 1.85 -4.36 -17.46
N GLU A 43 1.50 -3.09 -17.20
CA GLU A 43 1.49 -2.03 -18.22
C GLU A 43 2.87 -1.86 -18.86
N ALA A 44 3.94 -1.86 -18.04
CA ALA A 44 5.32 -1.77 -18.52
C ALA A 44 5.72 -2.97 -19.39
N VAL A 45 5.34 -4.19 -19.02
CA VAL A 45 5.60 -5.41 -19.83
C VAL A 45 4.83 -5.37 -21.15
N LEU A 46 3.60 -4.85 -21.15
CA LEU A 46 2.77 -4.70 -22.35
C LEU A 46 3.20 -3.53 -23.26
N GLY A 47 4.33 -2.89 -22.98
CA GLY A 47 4.83 -1.77 -23.77
C GLY A 47 3.97 -0.51 -23.69
N ARG A 48 3.01 -0.46 -22.75
CA ARG A 48 2.31 0.78 -22.41
C ARG A 48 3.25 1.55 -21.50
N HIS A 49 3.81 2.64 -22.03
CA HIS A 49 4.57 3.59 -21.23
C HIS A 49 3.64 4.19 -20.17
N SER A 50 3.58 3.56 -19.00
CA SER A 50 3.13 4.21 -17.78
C SER A 50 3.94 5.50 -17.65
N GLU A 51 3.28 6.61 -17.34
CA GLU A 51 3.87 7.91 -17.04
C GLU A 51 4.71 7.87 -15.75
N PHE A 52 5.67 6.94 -15.66
CA PHE A 52 6.95 7.19 -15.00
C PHE A 52 7.66 8.33 -15.76
N VAL A 53 7.01 9.49 -15.81
CA VAL A 53 7.60 10.78 -16.09
C VAL A 53 8.79 10.81 -15.14
N ARG A 54 9.98 10.75 -15.72
CA ARG A 54 11.25 10.85 -15.00
C ARG A 54 11.04 11.81 -13.84
N THR A 55 11.21 11.32 -12.61
CA THR A 55 11.01 12.10 -11.37
C THR A 55 11.46 13.53 -11.64
N PRO A 56 10.53 14.50 -11.72
CA PRO A 56 10.89 15.84 -12.15
C PRO A 56 11.90 16.36 -11.15
N LYS A 57 13.15 16.52 -11.59
CA LYS A 57 14.21 17.15 -10.78
C LYS A 57 13.80 18.61 -10.63
N TYR A 58 13.06 18.92 -9.58
CA TYR A 58 12.65 20.27 -9.26
C TYR A 58 13.91 21.09 -8.99
N ARG A 59 14.34 21.92 -9.96
CA ARG A 59 15.23 23.05 -9.68
C ARG A 59 14.46 24.00 -8.77
N LEU A 60 14.74 23.92 -7.48
CA LEU A 60 14.22 24.83 -6.46
C LEU A 60 14.98 26.17 -6.46
N GLU A 61 15.32 26.68 -7.65
CA GLU A 61 15.89 28.01 -7.80
C GLU A 61 14.79 28.94 -8.31
N GLY A 62 14.22 29.70 -7.37
CA GLY A 62 13.51 30.94 -7.68
C GLY A 62 12.16 30.75 -8.39
N LYS A 63 11.13 30.34 -7.65
CA LYS A 63 9.80 30.97 -7.68
C LYS A 63 8.84 30.25 -6.72
N ARG A 64 8.08 31.05 -5.98
CA ARG A 64 6.99 30.67 -5.07
C ARG A 64 5.89 29.87 -5.81
N GLY A 65 6.17 28.62 -6.15
CA GLY A 65 5.24 27.71 -6.83
C GLY A 65 4.80 26.62 -5.87
N THR A 66 3.53 26.67 -5.49
CA THR A 66 2.86 25.76 -4.54
C THR A 66 2.97 24.29 -4.94
N TRP A 67 3.88 23.56 -4.29
CA TRP A 67 4.05 22.10 -4.40
C TRP A 67 2.74 21.31 -4.14
N ARG A 68 1.83 21.89 -3.36
CA ARG A 68 0.52 21.32 -3.00
C ARG A 68 -0.44 21.06 -4.18
N ARG A 69 -0.27 21.68 -5.35
CA ARG A 69 -1.28 21.65 -6.43
C ARG A 69 -1.01 20.67 -7.57
N LYS A 70 0.15 20.00 -7.59
CA LYS A 70 0.46 18.93 -8.55
C LYS A 70 0.38 17.56 -7.88
N LEU A 71 -0.67 17.35 -7.09
CA LEU A 71 -1.06 16.01 -6.69
C LEU A 71 -1.42 15.27 -7.98
N TYR A 72 -0.65 14.21 -8.24
CA TYR A 72 -0.85 13.25 -9.31
C TYR A 72 -2.33 12.88 -9.34
N LYS A 73 -3.08 13.34 -10.35
CA LYS A 73 -4.49 13.01 -10.49
C LYS A 73 -4.56 11.59 -11.06
N PRO A 74 -4.98 10.57 -10.30
CA PRO A 74 -5.24 9.29 -10.91
C PRO A 74 -6.40 9.52 -11.87
N GLY A 75 -6.18 9.32 -13.16
CA GLY A 75 -7.28 9.27 -14.12
C GLY A 75 -8.34 8.29 -13.61
N ARG A 76 -9.61 8.52 -13.96
CA ARG A 76 -10.78 7.74 -13.52
C ARG A 76 -10.59 6.25 -13.87
N SER A 77 -9.90 5.55 -12.99
CA SER A 77 -9.50 4.17 -13.15
C SER A 77 -10.53 3.29 -12.48
N TYR A 78 -10.79 2.11 -13.04
CA TYR A 78 -11.58 1.05 -12.40
C TYR A 78 -10.87 0.45 -11.17
N GLN A 79 -9.65 0.90 -10.89
CA GLN A 79 -8.79 0.42 -9.82
C GLN A 79 -9.37 0.50 -8.40
N PRO A 80 -10.05 1.59 -7.96
CA PRO A 80 -10.69 1.60 -6.65
C PRO A 80 -11.77 0.51 -6.51
N VAL A 81 -12.47 0.16 -7.60
CA VAL A 81 -13.48 -0.92 -7.59
C VAL A 81 -12.81 -2.27 -7.35
N VAL A 82 -11.70 -2.54 -8.04
CA VAL A 82 -10.92 -3.77 -7.85
C VAL A 82 -10.35 -3.85 -6.43
N GLU A 83 -9.85 -2.74 -5.89
CA GLU A 83 -9.34 -2.64 -4.52
C GLU A 83 -10.45 -2.95 -3.49
N PHE A 84 -11.65 -2.42 -3.68
CA PHE A 84 -12.82 -2.73 -2.84
C PHE A 84 -13.28 -4.19 -2.96
N LEU A 85 -13.26 -4.77 -4.17
CA LEU A 85 -13.60 -6.18 -4.36
C LEU A 85 -12.64 -7.09 -3.60
N ILE A 86 -11.33 -6.82 -3.69
CA ILE A 86 -10.32 -7.57 -2.96
C ILE A 86 -10.48 -7.40 -1.45
N ALA A 87 -10.70 -6.17 -0.96
CA ALA A 87 -10.99 -5.94 0.45
C ALA A 87 -12.21 -6.74 0.93
N SER A 88 -13.31 -6.74 0.14
CA SER A 88 -14.51 -7.51 0.46
C SER A 88 -14.29 -9.03 0.47
N TYR A 89 -13.45 -9.55 -0.42
CA TYR A 89 -13.04 -10.95 -0.44
C TYR A 89 -12.29 -11.33 0.84
N PHE A 90 -11.36 -10.49 1.31
CA PHE A 90 -10.66 -10.73 2.58
C PHE A 90 -11.59 -10.63 3.79
N THR A 91 -12.60 -9.74 3.77
CA THR A 91 -13.65 -9.70 4.81
C THR A 91 -14.42 -11.02 4.87
N TYR A 92 -14.83 -11.53 3.71
CA TYR A 92 -15.53 -12.81 3.62
C TYR A 92 -14.65 -13.97 4.08
N ALA A 93 -13.40 -14.03 3.64
CA ALA A 93 -12.44 -15.06 4.04
C ALA A 93 -12.20 -15.07 5.55
N LEU A 94 -12.12 -13.89 6.18
CA LEU A 94 -11.98 -13.79 7.63
C LEU A 94 -13.23 -14.34 8.36
N GLY A 95 -14.43 -14.02 7.85
CA GLY A 95 -15.68 -14.62 8.34
C GLY A 95 -15.72 -16.15 8.19
N TYR A 96 -15.20 -16.67 7.08
CA TYR A 96 -15.07 -18.10 6.87
C TYR A 96 -14.09 -18.74 7.87
N PHE A 97 -12.91 -18.16 8.10
CA PHE A 97 -11.96 -18.68 9.10
C PHE A 97 -12.52 -18.66 10.52
N LEU A 98 -13.35 -17.68 10.87
CA LEU A 98 -14.05 -17.63 12.15
C LEU A 98 -15.00 -18.82 12.30
N SER A 99 -15.71 -19.20 11.24
CA SER A 99 -16.61 -20.37 11.25
C SER A 99 -15.87 -21.71 11.33
N GLN A 100 -14.62 -21.77 10.90
CA GLN A 100 -13.79 -22.98 10.89
C GLN A 100 -12.85 -23.08 12.10
N GLU A 101 -12.92 -22.14 13.04
CA GLU A 101 -12.06 -22.07 14.23
C GLU A 101 -10.55 -22.02 13.91
N VAL A 102 -10.19 -21.59 12.70
CA VAL A 102 -8.78 -21.49 12.27
C VAL A 102 -8.23 -20.12 12.64
N TYR A 103 -7.84 -19.96 13.90
CA TYR A 103 -7.36 -18.67 14.43
C TYR A 103 -5.90 -18.35 14.05
N PHE A 104 -5.09 -19.36 13.78
CA PHE A 104 -3.65 -19.18 13.56
C PHE A 104 -3.33 -18.29 12.35
N SER A 105 -4.10 -18.42 11.26
CA SER A 105 -3.89 -17.64 10.03
C SER A 105 -4.57 -16.27 10.05
N MET A 106 -5.51 -16.02 10.97
CA MET A 106 -6.25 -14.76 11.06
C MET A 106 -5.40 -13.51 11.19
N PRO A 107 -4.37 -13.43 12.07
CA PRO A 107 -3.56 -12.21 12.19
C PRO A 107 -2.88 -11.85 10.87
N PHE A 108 -2.49 -12.83 10.06
CA PHE A 108 -1.95 -12.57 8.73
C PHE A 108 -3.03 -11.99 7.82
N PHE A 109 -4.21 -12.61 7.72
CA PHE A 109 -5.33 -12.12 6.91
C PHE A 109 -5.82 -10.73 7.32
N LEU A 110 -5.78 -10.41 8.61
CA LEU A 110 -6.08 -9.07 9.11
C LEU A 110 -5.12 -8.01 8.56
N LEU A 111 -3.83 -8.33 8.36
CA LEU A 111 -2.88 -7.40 7.73
C LEU A 111 -3.25 -7.10 6.28
N PHE A 112 -3.68 -8.12 5.51
CA PHE A 112 -4.19 -7.92 4.14
C PHE A 112 -5.45 -7.08 4.15
N LEU A 113 -6.39 -7.40 5.04
CA LEU A 113 -7.65 -6.69 5.16
C LEU A 113 -7.43 -5.19 5.43
N VAL A 114 -6.62 -4.87 6.46
CA VAL A 114 -6.30 -3.48 6.82
C VAL A 114 -5.56 -2.78 5.68
N GLY A 115 -4.59 -3.46 5.05
CA GLY A 115 -3.83 -2.93 3.92
C GLY A 115 -4.71 -2.56 2.73
N PHE A 116 -5.57 -3.49 2.29
CA PHE A 116 -6.47 -3.26 1.16
C PHE A 116 -7.57 -2.24 1.47
N TYR A 117 -8.16 -2.25 2.67
CA TYR A 117 -9.13 -1.22 3.05
C TYR A 117 -8.52 0.18 3.09
N TYR A 118 -7.31 0.32 3.66
CA TYR A 118 -6.62 1.60 3.71
C TYR A 118 -6.40 2.18 2.31
N ILE A 119 -5.90 1.35 1.38
CA ILE A 119 -5.67 1.78 0.00
C ILE A 119 -6.99 2.03 -0.72
N ALA A 120 -8.00 1.17 -0.61
CA ALA A 120 -9.31 1.35 -1.24
C ALA A 120 -9.97 2.68 -0.83
N ILE A 121 -9.93 3.02 0.46
CA ILE A 121 -10.43 4.31 0.97
C ILE A 121 -9.58 5.47 0.43
N SER A 122 -8.25 5.37 0.50
CA SER A 122 -7.36 6.43 0.03
C SER A 122 -7.50 6.72 -1.47
N SER A 123 -7.70 5.67 -2.26
CA SER A 123 -7.92 5.68 -3.70
C SER A 123 -9.28 6.32 -4.05
N PHE A 124 -10.32 5.96 -3.30
CA PHE A 124 -11.65 6.57 -3.42
C PHE A 124 -11.68 8.06 -3.04
N VAL A 125 -11.01 8.44 -1.94
CA VAL A 125 -10.89 9.84 -1.52
C VAL A 125 -10.04 10.64 -2.51
N GLY A 126 -8.96 10.05 -3.02
CA GLY A 126 -8.09 10.65 -4.03
C GLY A 126 -8.79 10.92 -5.36
N GLN A 127 -9.76 10.08 -5.74
CA GLN A 127 -10.55 10.26 -6.97
C GLN A 127 -11.53 11.45 -6.91
N LYS A 128 -11.92 11.91 -5.71
CA LYS A 128 -12.85 13.04 -5.52
C LYS A 128 -12.19 14.43 -5.50
N ARG A 129 -10.85 14.53 -5.54
CA ARG A 129 -10.08 15.81 -5.55
C ARG A 129 -9.48 16.10 -6.93
#